data_AF-A0A356FUD9-F1
#
_entry.id   AF-A0A356FUD9-F1
#
_cell.length_a   1.000
_cell.length_b   1.000
_cell.length_c   1.000
_cell.angle_alpha   90.00
_cell.angle_beta   90.00
_cell.angle_gamma   90.00
#
_symmetry.space_group_name_H-M   'P 1'
#
loop_
_entity.id
_entity.type
_entity.pdbx_description
1 polymer ?
#
loop_
_entity_poly.entity_id
_entity_poly.type
_entity_poly.pdbx_seq_one_letter_code
_entity_poly.pdbx_strand_id
1 'polypeptide(L)'
;RNRYLSELQRADALSIPFALEEGRRLVEEGVRQVDRVVAEITHHLSKCRRLRIIYVQVIDRETMEPMREIIIGKSLVAVAVWVDQTRLVDNILL
;
A
#
# COMPACT_ATOMS: atom_id res chain seq x y z
N ARG A 1 -4.43 1.39 -16.86
CA ARG A 1 -3.82 2.72 -16.64
C ARG A 1 -2.29 2.71 -16.79
N ASN A 2 -1.63 1.55 -16.71
CA ASN A 2 -0.16 1.43 -16.80
C ASN A 2 0.44 1.79 -18.17
N ARG A 3 -0.38 1.90 -19.22
CA ARG A 3 0.03 2.37 -20.56
C ARG A 3 0.48 3.82 -20.57
N TYR A 4 0.03 4.64 -19.61
CA TYR A 4 0.39 6.06 -19.52
C TYR A 4 1.72 6.31 -18.80
N LEU A 5 2.35 5.26 -18.26
CA LEU A 5 3.61 5.37 -17.54
C LEU A 5 4.78 5.25 -18.52
N SER A 6 5.69 6.22 -18.47
CA SER A 6 7.05 6.09 -19.01
C SER A 6 7.84 4.99 -18.29
N GLU A 7 8.98 4.60 -18.83
CA GLU A 7 9.84 3.58 -18.21
C GLU A 7 10.29 3.97 -16.79
N LEU A 8 10.65 5.25 -16.59
CA LEU A 8 11.00 5.79 -15.26
C LEU A 8 9.81 5.73 -14.30
N GLN A 9 8.63 6.15 -14.75
CA GLN A 9 7.41 6.09 -13.92
C GLN A 9 7.00 4.65 -13.61
N ARG A 10 7.25 3.71 -14.54
CA ARG A 10 7.00 2.29 -14.30
C ARG A 10 7.96 1.73 -13.26
N ALA A 11 9.24 2.11 -13.30
CA ALA A 11 10.21 1.74 -12.28
C ALA A 11 9.82 2.27 -10.90
N ASP A 12 9.39 3.54 -10.81
CA ASP A 12 8.93 4.12 -9.54
C ASP A 12 7.61 3.50 -9.05
N ALA A 13 6.71 3.13 -9.97
CA ALA A 13 5.46 2.45 -9.64
C ALA A 13 5.69 1.06 -9.02
N LEU A 14 6.83 0.41 -9.27
CA LEU A 14 7.19 -0.86 -8.61
C LEU A 14 7.43 -0.71 -7.10
N SER A 15 7.66 0.51 -6.61
CA SER A 15 7.73 0.75 -5.17
C SER A 15 6.40 0.53 -4.46
N ILE A 16 5.27 0.54 -5.19
CA ILE A 16 3.94 0.26 -4.63
C ILE A 16 3.79 -1.20 -4.19
N PRO A 17 3.92 -2.21 -5.10
CA PRO A 17 3.85 -3.60 -4.69
C PRO A 17 4.98 -3.96 -3.73
N PHE A 18 6.17 -3.37 -3.86
CA PHE A 18 7.25 -3.56 -2.88
C PHE A 18 6.86 -3.10 -1.47
N ALA A 19 6.27 -1.90 -1.33
CA ALA A 19 5.84 -1.40 -0.04
C ALA A 19 4.73 -2.26 0.58
N LEU A 20 3.77 -2.72 -0.24
CA LEU A 20 2.71 -3.64 0.20
C LEU A 20 3.27 -4.98 0.69
N GLU A 21 4.27 -5.51 -0.01
CA GLU A 21 4.95 -6.75 0.37
C GLU A 21 5.66 -6.63 1.72
N GLU A 22 6.37 -5.51 1.97
CA GLU A 22 6.99 -5.24 3.27
C GLU A 22 5.92 -5.12 4.38
N GLY A 23 4.78 -4.50 4.06
CA GLY A 23 3.63 -4.47 4.97
C GLY A 23 3.10 -5.86 5.31
N ARG A 24 3.00 -6.76 4.31
CA ARG A 24 2.61 -8.17 4.54
C ARG A 24 3.65 -8.91 5.37
N ARG A 25 4.93 -8.70 5.09
CA ARG A 25 6.04 -9.33 5.83
C ARG A 25 5.99 -8.99 7.31
N LEU A 26 5.70 -7.73 7.67
CA LEU A 26 5.50 -7.34 9.08
C LEU A 26 4.37 -8.13 9.75
N VAL A 27 3.27 -8.36 9.04
CA VAL A 27 2.13 -9.14 9.57
C VAL A 27 2.50 -10.61 9.74
N GLU A 28 3.25 -11.18 8.78
CA GLU A 28 3.80 -12.53 8.86
C GLU A 28 4.80 -12.68 10.03
N GLU A 29 5.58 -11.64 10.33
CA GLU A 29 6.47 -11.56 11.50
C GLU A 29 5.70 -11.41 12.84
N GLY A 30 4.37 -11.25 12.79
CA GLY A 30 3.49 -11.20 13.96
C GLY A 30 3.00 -9.81 14.35
N VAL A 31 3.29 -8.76 13.57
CA VAL A 31 2.78 -7.41 13.83
C VAL A 31 1.29 -7.34 13.51
N ARG A 32 0.47 -6.97 14.50
CA ARG A 32 -1.00 -6.82 14.35
C ARG A 32 -1.50 -5.38 14.42
N GLN A 33 -0.60 -4.44 14.68
CA GLN A 33 -0.92 -3.03 14.82
C GLN A 33 -1.06 -2.38 13.44
N VAL A 34 -2.26 -1.89 13.14
CA VAL A 34 -2.59 -1.21 11.87
C VAL A 34 -1.66 -0.02 11.64
N ASP A 35 -1.47 0.82 12.64
CA ASP A 35 -0.63 2.02 12.53
C ASP A 35 0.81 1.70 12.14
N ARG A 36 1.35 0.58 12.64
CA ARG A 36 2.73 0.16 12.35
C ARG A 36 2.88 -0.29 10.91
N VAL A 37 1.93 -1.07 10.39
CA VAL A 37 1.93 -1.51 8.99
C VAL A 37 1.71 -0.32 8.04
N VAL A 38 0.76 0.57 8.36
CA VAL A 38 0.51 1.78 7.58
C VAL A 38 1.75 2.69 7.55
N ALA A 39 2.43 2.86 8.70
CA ALA A 39 3.65 3.65 8.79
C ALA A 39 4.78 3.07 7.93
N GLU A 40 4.99 1.75 7.95
CA GLU A 40 6.03 1.09 7.16
C GLU A 40 5.78 1.27 5.65
N ILE A 41 4.55 0.99 5.20
CA ILE A 41 4.15 1.15 3.79
C ILE A 41 4.34 2.61 3.36
N THR A 42 3.89 3.56 4.18
CA THR A 42 4.03 4.99 3.92
C THR A 42 5.51 5.40 3.86
N HIS A 43 6.35 4.86 4.75
CA HIS A 43 7.78 5.10 4.76
C HIS A 43 8.45 4.64 3.45
N HIS A 44 8.15 3.43 2.98
CA HIS A 44 8.69 2.93 1.71
C HIS A 44 8.23 3.76 0.51
N LEU A 45 6.94 4.09 0.44
CA LEU A 45 6.40 4.93 -0.64
C LEU A 45 7.02 6.33 -0.63
N SER A 46 7.29 6.90 0.56
CA SER A 46 7.88 8.24 0.69
C SER A 46 9.32 8.35 0.17
N LYS A 47 10.03 7.23 0.01
CA LYS A 47 11.39 7.21 -0.56
C LYS A 47 11.38 7.60 -2.05
N CYS A 48 10.26 7.39 -2.75
CA CYS A 48 10.12 7.73 -4.16
C CYS A 48 9.47 9.11 -4.31
N ARG A 49 10.28 10.12 -4.68
CA ARG A 49 9.84 11.52 -4.81
C ARG A 49 8.70 11.77 -5.79
N ARG A 50 8.52 10.90 -6.79
CA ARG A 50 7.44 10.99 -7.80
C ARG A 50 6.10 10.42 -7.32
N LEU A 51 6.11 9.69 -6.20
CA LEU A 51 4.90 9.13 -5.63
C LEU A 51 4.27 10.13 -4.66
N ARG A 52 3.02 10.51 -4.92
CA ARG A 52 2.20 11.27 -3.98
C ARG A 52 1.11 10.38 -3.42
N ILE A 53 1.22 10.08 -2.14
CA ILE A 53 0.26 9.24 -1.41
C ILE A 53 -1.05 9.99 -1.24
N ILE A 54 -2.17 9.32 -1.53
CA ILE A 54 -3.52 9.80 -1.26
C ILE A 54 -4.00 9.20 0.05
N TYR A 55 -3.94 7.87 0.14
CA TYR A 55 -4.23 7.12 1.35
C TYR A 55 -3.50 5.78 1.37
N VAL A 56 -3.24 5.30 2.57
CA VAL A 56 -2.84 3.94 2.92
C VAL A 56 -3.72 3.56 4.10
N GLN A 57 -4.54 2.52 3.96
CA GLN A 57 -5.47 2.15 5.01
C GLN A 57 -5.68 0.64 5.07
N VAL A 58 -5.79 0.12 6.29
CA VAL A 58 -6.23 -1.26 6.54
C VAL A 58 -7.74 -1.26 6.70
N ILE A 59 -8.41 -2.03 5.87
CA ILE A 59 -9.87 -2.17 5.85
C ILE A 59 -10.27 -3.65 5.96
N ASP A 60 -11.50 -3.89 6.38
CA ASP A 60 -12.10 -5.22 6.30
C ASP A 60 -12.47 -5.51 4.85
N ARG A 61 -12.05 -6.66 4.32
CA ARG A 61 -12.31 -7.04 2.92
C ARG A 61 -13.81 -7.14 2.58
N GLU A 62 -14.67 -7.39 3.58
CA GLU A 62 -16.11 -7.63 3.38
C GLU A 62 -16.92 -6.36 3.59
N THR A 63 -16.63 -5.59 4.64
CA THR A 63 -17.38 -4.36 4.95
C THR A 63 -16.78 -3.11 4.33
N MET A 64 -15.51 -3.16 3.89
CA MET A 64 -14.72 -2.01 3.43
C MET A 64 -14.56 -0.92 4.51
N GLU A 65 -14.79 -1.27 5.78
CA GLU A 65 -14.64 -0.35 6.90
C GLU A 65 -13.21 -0.36 7.46
N PRO A 66 -12.71 0.76 8.00
CA PRO A 66 -11.40 0.82 8.63
C PRO A 66 -11.30 -0.14 9.82
N MET A 67 -10.23 -0.93 9.85
CA MET A 67 -9.95 -1.82 10.98
C MET A 67 -8.96 -1.17 11.96
N ARG A 68 -9.09 -1.51 13.25
CA ARG A 68 -8.13 -1.10 14.30
C ARG A 68 -7.04 -2.14 14.54
N GLU A 69 -7.30 -3.38 14.19
CA GLU A 69 -6.40 -4.52 14.37
C GLU A 69 -6.38 -5.37 13.11
N ILE A 70 -5.23 -5.99 12.83
CA ILE A 70 -5.02 -6.82 11.64
C ILE A 70 -5.41 -8.27 11.93
N ILE A 71 -6.36 -8.78 11.13
CA ILE A 71 -6.84 -10.15 11.15
C ILE A 71 -6.43 -10.82 9.84
N ILE A 72 -5.59 -11.86 9.91
CA ILE A 72 -5.13 -12.60 8.72
C ILE A 72 -6.34 -13.20 8.00
N GLY A 73 -6.36 -13.06 6.67
CA GLY A 73 -7.40 -13.55 5.78
C GLY A 73 -8.63 -12.65 5.70
N LYS A 74 -8.74 -11.63 6.56
CA LYS A 74 -9.87 -10.69 6.60
C LYS A 74 -9.45 -9.24 6.33
N SER A 75 -8.29 -8.84 6.83
CA SER A 75 -7.75 -7.50 6.64
C SER A 75 -7.15 -7.33 5.25
N LEU A 76 -7.45 -6.19 4.63
CA LEU A 76 -6.94 -5.80 3.33
C LEU A 76 -6.29 -4.43 3.47
N VAL A 77 -5.04 -4.29 2.99
CA VAL A 77 -4.43 -2.96 2.85
C VAL A 77 -4.83 -2.41 1.50
N ALA A 78 -5.41 -1.21 1.49
CA ALA A 78 -5.67 -0.46 0.29
C ALA A 78 -4.74 0.76 0.22
N VAL A 79 -4.10 0.95 -0.93
CA VAL A 79 -3.22 2.07 -1.23
C VAL A 79 -3.72 2.79 -2.48
N ALA A 80 -3.70 4.11 -2.43
CA ALA A 80 -3.86 4.95 -3.61
C ALA A 80 -2.75 5.98 -3.68
N VAL A 81 -2.09 6.05 -4.83
CA VAL A 81 -0.98 6.96 -5.08
C VAL A 81 -1.12 7.61 -6.46
N TRP A 82 -0.63 8.83 -6.57
CA TRP A 82 -0.37 9.48 -7.86
C TRP A 82 1.08 9.24 -8.25
N VAL A 83 1.28 8.78 -9.48
CA VAL A 83 2.56 8.79 -10.18
C VAL A 83 2.47 9.91 -11.21
N ASP A 84 2.99 11.07 -10.87
CA ASP A 84 2.75 12.34 -11.58
C ASP A 84 1.24 12.57 -11.85
N GLN A 85 0.79 12.35 -13.08
CA GLN A 85 -0.59 12.56 -13.52
C GLN A 85 -1.44 11.29 -13.53
N THR A 86 -0.87 10.12 -13.21
CA THR A 86 -1.57 8.84 -13.27
C THR A 86 -1.90 8.35 -11.86
N ARG A 87 -3.19 8.15 -11.57
CA ARG A 87 -3.63 7.53 -10.31
C ARG A 87 -3.53 6.02 -10.41
N LEU A 88 -2.75 5.43 -9.51
CA LEU A 88 -2.67 3.99 -9.30
C LEU A 88 -3.32 3.65 -7.95
N VAL A 89 -3.98 2.51 -7.94
CA VAL A 89 -4.55 1.90 -6.74
C VAL A 89 -4.07 0.46 -6.71
N ASP A 90 -3.71 0.02 -5.53
CA ASP A 90 -3.27 -1.35 -5.31
C ASP A 90 -3.74 -1.79 -3.92
N ASN A 91 -3.87 -3.10 -3.75
CA ASN A 91 -4.25 -3.67 -2.48
C ASN A 91 -3.60 -5.05 -2.29
N ILE A 92 -3.44 -5.42 -1.02
CA ILE A 92 -2.97 -6.76 -0.65
C ILE A 92 -3.80 -7.30 0.50
N LEU A 93 -4.11 -8.59 0.43
CA LEU A 93 -4.70 -9.32 1.54
C LEU A 93 -3.59 -9.64 2.55
N LEU A 94 -3.87 -9.33 3.82
CA LEU A 94 -2.99 -9.63 4.96
C LEU A 94 -3.43 -10.91 5.67
#